data_AF-A0A2M6GMN0-F1
#
_entry.id   AF-A0A2M6GMN0-F1
#
_cell.length_a   1.000
_cell.length_b   1.000
_cell.length_c   1.000
_cell.angle_alpha   90.00
_cell.angle_beta   90.00
_cell.angle_gamma   90.00
#
_symmetry.space_group_name_H-M   'P 1'
#
loop_
_entity.id
_entity.type
_entity.pdbx_description
1 polymer ?
#
loop_
_entity_poly.entity_id
_entity_poly.type
_entity_poly.pdbx_seq_one_letter_code
_entity_poly.pdbx_strand_id
1 'polypeptide(L)'
;MILNFISFISLLAELTFFNGTDKYGTAALPETLKENAHAVVRSHETTFTVKSINSAVKKVHYAVTILDENALREAYVYVPYDKLSKVNYLK
;
A
#
# COMPACT_ATOMS: atom_id res chain seq x y z
N MET A 1 20.87 43.04 -16.39
CA MET A 1 19.87 42.25 -17.15
C MET A 1 20.13 40.74 -17.09
N ILE A 2 21.39 40.28 -17.13
CA ILE A 2 21.74 38.83 -17.07
C ILE A 2 21.62 38.24 -15.65
N LEU A 3 21.89 39.03 -14.60
CA LEU A 3 21.84 38.58 -13.20
C LEU A 3 20.40 38.23 -12.73
N ASN A 4 19.39 38.93 -13.24
CA ASN A 4 17.97 38.65 -12.94
C ASN A 4 17.45 37.41 -13.67
N PHE A 5 18.07 37.03 -14.79
CA PHE A 5 17.68 35.85 -15.57
C PHE A 5 18.14 34.54 -14.90
N ILE A 6 19.32 34.57 -14.27
CA ILE A 6 19.84 33.45 -13.46
C ILE A 6 18.96 33.24 -12.21
N SER A 7 18.54 34.33 -11.57
CA SER A 7 17.66 34.27 -10.39
C SER A 7 16.27 33.69 -10.70
N PHE A 8 15.77 33.86 -11.94
CA PHE A 8 14.50 33.31 -12.41
C PHE A 8 14.58 31.80 -12.72
N ILE A 9 15.73 31.32 -13.19
CA ILE A 9 16.01 29.89 -13.41
C ILE A 9 16.10 29.12 -12.09
N SER A 10 16.64 29.72 -11.03
CA SER A 10 16.69 29.10 -9.70
C SER A 10 15.31 28.90 -9.06
N LEU A 11 14.32 29.77 -9.35
CA LEU A 11 12.94 29.63 -8.83
C LEU A 11 12.16 28.50 -9.52
N LEU A 12 12.50 28.16 -10.77
CA LEU A 12 11.83 27.10 -11.53
C LEU A 12 12.33 25.69 -11.16
N ALA A 13 13.55 25.59 -10.64
CA ALA A 13 14.17 24.32 -10.23
C ALA A 13 13.60 23.74 -8.93
N GLU A 14 12.91 24.55 -8.11
CA GLU A 14 12.32 24.12 -6.84
C GLU A 14 10.98 23.39 -7.02
N LEU A 15 10.38 23.40 -8.21
CA LEU A 15 9.07 22.79 -8.49
C LEU A 15 9.14 21.30 -8.86
N THR A 16 10.34 20.74 -9.07
CA THR A 16 10.52 19.36 -9.55
C THR A 16 10.78 18.33 -8.45
N PHE A 17 10.71 18.74 -7.17
CA PHE A 17 10.93 17.84 -6.02
C PHE A 17 9.65 17.53 -5.23
N PHE A 18 8.55 17.22 -5.91
CA PHE A 18 7.41 16.54 -5.26
C PHE A 18 7.45 15.04 -5.54
N ASN A 19 8.51 14.37 -5.07
CA ASN A 19 8.57 12.91 -5.04
C ASN A 19 7.82 12.39 -3.81
N GLY A 20 6.51 12.66 -3.73
CA GLY A 20 5.63 11.91 -2.85
C GLY A 20 5.55 10.49 -3.39
N THR A 21 6.42 9.60 -2.92
CA THR A 21 6.35 8.19 -3.29
C THR A 21 5.12 7.58 -2.65
N ASP A 22 3.99 7.65 -3.35
CA ASP A 22 2.85 6.81 -3.02
C ASP A 22 3.28 5.35 -3.26
N LYS A 23 3.70 4.69 -2.19
CA LYS A 23 4.22 3.32 -2.18
C LYS A 23 3.26 2.34 -2.87
N TYR A 24 1.97 2.65 -2.90
CA TYR A 24 0.93 1.81 -3.48
C TYR A 24 0.20 2.47 -4.66
N GLY A 25 0.73 3.57 -5.19
CA GLY A 25 0.21 4.21 -6.40
C GLY A 25 0.22 3.25 -7.59
N THR A 26 -0.86 3.26 -8.36
CA THR A 26 -1.06 2.37 -9.52
C THR A 26 -0.03 2.58 -10.64
N ALA A 27 0.54 3.79 -10.73
CA ALA A 27 1.59 4.14 -11.68
C ALA A 27 2.89 3.35 -11.45
N ALA A 28 3.18 2.95 -10.21
CA ALA A 28 4.37 2.18 -9.86
C ALA A 28 4.20 0.65 -10.02
N LEU A 29 3.03 0.19 -10.47
CA LEU A 29 2.74 -1.23 -10.67
C LEU A 29 3.25 -1.67 -12.06
N PRO A 30 4.14 -2.69 -12.15
CA PRO A 30 4.59 -3.23 -13.43
C PRO A 30 3.44 -3.68 -14.33
N GLU A 31 3.52 -3.36 -15.63
CA GLU A 31 2.49 -3.73 -16.62
C GLU A 31 2.26 -5.23 -16.71
N THR A 32 3.32 -6.04 -16.51
CA THR A 32 3.23 -7.51 -16.53
C THR A 32 2.33 -8.07 -15.42
N LEU A 33 2.15 -7.34 -14.31
CA LEU A 33 1.25 -7.74 -13.23
C LEU A 33 -0.20 -7.32 -13.47
N LYS A 34 -0.43 -6.42 -14.43
CA LYS A 34 -1.78 -5.95 -14.82
C LYS A 34 -2.39 -6.85 -15.90
N GLU A 35 -1.56 -7.52 -16.68
CA GLU A 35 -2.01 -8.38 -17.76
C GLU A 35 -2.88 -9.54 -17.22
N ASN A 36 -4.14 -9.60 -17.68
CA ASN A 36 -5.15 -10.59 -17.26
C ASN A 36 -5.44 -10.62 -15.74
N ALA A 37 -5.08 -9.58 -15.00
CA ALA A 37 -5.34 -9.48 -13.56
C ALA A 37 -6.47 -8.48 -13.27
N HIS A 38 -7.37 -8.83 -12.37
CA HIS A 38 -8.42 -7.94 -11.86
C HIS A 38 -8.00 -7.23 -10.55
N ALA A 39 -7.05 -7.82 -9.82
CA ALA A 39 -6.40 -7.23 -8.66
C ALA A 39 -4.98 -7.78 -8.49
N VAL A 40 -4.11 -7.01 -7.85
CA VAL A 40 -2.71 -7.38 -7.62
C VAL A 40 -2.34 -7.20 -6.16
N VAL A 41 -1.88 -8.28 -5.54
CA VAL A 41 -1.31 -8.26 -4.19
C VAL A 41 0.11 -7.66 -4.26
N ARG A 42 0.30 -6.48 -3.67
CA ARG A 42 1.56 -5.72 -3.65
C ARG A 42 2.48 -6.18 -2.53
N SER A 43 1.91 -6.50 -1.38
CA SER A 43 2.61 -7.06 -0.23
C SER A 43 1.64 -7.88 0.61
N HIS A 44 2.16 -8.93 1.23
CA HIS A 44 1.41 -9.73 2.19
C HIS A 44 2.40 -10.26 3.22
N GLU A 45 2.22 -9.82 4.46
CA GLU A 45 3.02 -10.22 5.60
C GLU A 45 2.11 -10.76 6.69
N THR A 46 2.47 -11.92 7.24
CA THR A 46 1.82 -12.49 8.41
C THR A 46 2.84 -12.70 9.50
N THR A 47 2.63 -12.05 10.64
CA THR A 47 3.43 -12.23 11.84
C THR A 47 2.61 -12.99 12.88
N PHE A 48 3.16 -14.09 13.38
CA PHE A 48 2.57 -14.85 14.48
C PHE A 48 3.50 -14.83 15.70
N THR A 49 3.06 -14.19 16.77
CA THR A 49 3.85 -14.01 17.98
C THR A 49 3.23 -14.81 19.12
N VAL A 50 3.91 -15.87 19.57
CA VAL A 50 3.54 -16.61 20.77
C VAL A 50 4.02 -15.82 21.99
N LYS A 51 3.08 -15.42 22.85
CA LYS A 51 3.38 -14.68 24.09
C LYS A 51 3.56 -15.63 25.28
N SER A 52 2.74 -16.67 25.34
CA SER A 52 2.78 -17.71 26.37
C SER A 52 2.06 -18.97 25.86
N ILE A 53 2.04 -20.04 26.65
CA ILE A 53 1.46 -21.33 26.24
C ILE A 53 -0.05 -21.26 25.90
N ASN A 54 -0.77 -20.24 26.41
CA ASN A 54 -2.19 -20.00 26.12
C ASN A 54 -2.44 -18.65 25.41
N SER A 55 -1.41 -17.96 24.93
CA SER A 55 -1.58 -16.62 24.35
C SER A 55 -0.68 -16.42 23.14
N ALA A 56 -1.30 -16.04 22.02
CA ALA A 56 -0.60 -15.64 20.81
C ALA A 56 -1.30 -14.46 20.14
N VAL A 57 -0.56 -13.73 19.30
CA VAL A 57 -1.08 -12.63 18.48
C VAL A 57 -0.73 -12.90 17.02
N LYS A 58 -1.75 -12.90 16.16
CA LYS A 58 -1.60 -12.92 14.71
C LYS A 58 -1.81 -11.52 14.16
N LYS A 59 -0.84 -11.00 13.43
CA LYS A 59 -0.92 -9.74 12.70
C LYS A 59 -0.79 -10.04 11.21
N VAL A 60 -1.77 -9.61 10.43
CA VAL A 60 -1.73 -9.72 8.97
C VAL A 60 -1.71 -8.30 8.41
N HIS A 61 -0.75 -8.00 7.55
CA HIS A 61 -0.64 -6.74 6.84
C HIS A 61 -0.50 -7.03 5.36
N TYR A 62 -1.39 -6.49 4.55
CA TYR A 62 -1.36 -6.69 3.12
C TYR A 62 -1.82 -5.42 2.41
N ALA A 63 -1.39 -5.30 1.15
CA ALA A 63 -1.81 -4.24 0.25
C ALA A 63 -2.23 -4.88 -1.07
N VAL A 64 -3.48 -4.65 -1.47
CA VAL A 64 -4.03 -5.10 -2.75
C VAL A 64 -4.40 -3.87 -3.57
N THR A 65 -3.97 -3.84 -4.82
CA THR A 65 -4.43 -2.87 -5.80
C THR A 65 -5.56 -3.50 -6.61
N ILE A 66 -6.73 -2.87 -6.60
CA ILE A 66 -7.91 -3.31 -7.36
C ILE A 66 -7.88 -2.61 -8.72
N LEU A 67 -7.95 -3.39 -9.80
CA LEU A 67 -7.83 -2.87 -11.17
C LEU A 67 -9.20 -2.65 -11.81
N ASP A 68 -10.17 -3.54 -11.52
CA ASP A 68 -11.52 -3.45 -12.04
C ASP A 68 -12.58 -4.10 -11.12
N GLU A 69 -13.84 -4.01 -11.53
CA GLU A 69 -15.01 -4.47 -10.77
C GLU A 69 -15.08 -6.00 -10.56
N ASN A 70 -14.38 -6.79 -11.38
CA ASN A 70 -14.37 -8.25 -11.21
C ASN A 70 -13.63 -8.67 -9.92
N ALA A 71 -12.82 -7.78 -9.34
CA ALA A 71 -12.14 -7.98 -8.06
C ALA A 71 -12.79 -7.26 -6.88
N LEU A 72 -14.08 -6.88 -6.97
CA LEU A 72 -14.80 -6.21 -5.88
C LEU A 72 -14.73 -6.95 -4.53
N ARG A 73 -14.64 -8.28 -4.53
CA ARG A 73 -14.49 -9.05 -3.28
C ARG A 73 -13.22 -8.70 -2.51
N GLU A 74 -12.14 -8.37 -3.22
CA GLU A 74 -10.85 -7.99 -2.63
C GLU A 74 -10.87 -6.56 -2.04
N ALA A 75 -11.92 -5.77 -2.32
CA ALA A 75 -12.15 -4.47 -1.69
C ALA A 75 -12.60 -4.58 -0.23
N TYR A 76 -13.11 -5.74 0.16
CA TYR A 76 -13.65 -5.97 1.49
C TYR A 76 -12.65 -6.73 2.36
N VAL A 77 -12.40 -6.19 3.55
CA VAL A 77 -11.57 -6.85 4.56
C VAL A 77 -12.44 -7.74 5.43
N TYR A 78 -12.26 -9.06 5.32
CA TYR A 78 -12.91 -10.04 6.19
C TYR A 78 -11.92 -10.59 7.22
N VAL A 79 -12.23 -10.41 8.51
CA VAL A 79 -11.41 -10.95 9.61
C VAL A 79 -12.24 -11.96 10.40
N PRO A 80 -12.05 -13.28 10.15
CA PRO A 80 -12.77 -14.31 10.89
C PRO A 80 -12.29 -14.37 12.34
N TYR A 81 -13.22 -14.67 13.25
CA TYR A 81 -12.95 -14.89 14.68
C TYR A 81 -13.85 -16.01 15.21
N ASP A 82 -13.46 -16.59 16.33
CA ASP A 82 -14.17 -17.68 17.02
C ASP A 82 -14.16 -17.47 18.54
N LYS A 83 -14.54 -18.49 19.32
CA LYS A 83 -14.59 -18.39 20.79
C LYS A 83 -13.21 -18.24 21.45
N LEU A 84 -12.13 -18.58 20.75
CA LEU A 84 -10.76 -18.56 21.25
C LEU A 84 -9.95 -17.39 20.70
N SER A 85 -10.52 -16.60 19.80
CA SER A 85 -9.86 -15.49 19.12
C SER A 85 -10.73 -14.24 19.15
N LYS A 86 -10.09 -13.08 19.08
CA LYS A 86 -10.78 -11.80 19.01
C LYS A 86 -10.00 -10.85 18.10
N VAL A 87 -10.72 -9.95 17.45
CA VAL A 87 -10.12 -8.90 16.62
C VAL A 87 -9.76 -7.73 17.54
N ASN A 88 -8.47 -7.46 17.68
CA ASN A 88 -8.00 -6.36 18.54
C ASN A 88 -8.01 -5.00 17.83
N TYR A 89 -7.63 -4.97 16.55
CA TYR A 89 -7.66 -3.76 15.74
C TYR A 89 -7.78 -4.11 14.27
N LEU A 90 -8.35 -3.18 13.50
CA LEU A 90 -8.41 -3.18 12.05
C LEU A 90 -8.07 -1.75 11.62
N LYS A 91 -7.12 -1.61 10.69
CA LYS A 91 -6.61 -0.32 10.21
C LYS A 91 -6.62 -0.31 8.70
#